data_AF-A0A4Q3R588-F1
#
_entry.id   AF-A0A4Q3R588-F1
#
_cell.length_a   1.000
_cell.length_b   1.000
_cell.length_c   1.000
_cell.angle_alpha   90.00
_cell.angle_beta   90.00
_cell.angle_gamma   90.00
#
_symmetry.space_group_name_H-M   'P 1'
#
loop_
_entity.id
_entity.type
_entity.pdbx_description
1 polymer ?
#
loop_
_entity_poly.entity_id
_entity_poly.type
_entity_poly.pdbx_seq_one_letter_code
_entity_poly.pdbx_strand_id
1 'polypeptide(L)'
;MRLKGLVWFFTIALILISVWELSYTWVVRNYESGVREQATRLVSKQSNGLSPEDKEALIEAKTQRILDSTKEKVIYPLLGTTYQKAKEAELNLGLDLQGGISVTMDVALDGLLKSLS
;
A
#
# COMPACT_ATOMS: atom_id res chain seq x y z
N MET A 1 24.16 34.78 -18.68
CA MET A 1 23.98 33.38 -19.13
C MET A 1 24.55 32.32 -18.17
N ARG A 2 25.07 32.67 -16.98
CA ARG A 2 25.75 31.71 -16.07
C ARG A 2 24.84 30.88 -15.15
N LEU A 3 23.61 31.31 -14.89
CA LEU A 3 22.66 30.54 -14.08
C LEU A 3 21.91 29.44 -14.86
N LYS A 4 21.90 29.49 -16.20
CA LYS A 4 21.14 28.52 -17.02
C LYS A 4 21.62 27.07 -16.84
N GLY A 5 22.93 26.86 -16.70
CA GLY A 5 23.50 25.52 -16.48
C GLY A 5 23.17 24.95 -15.09
N LEU A 6 23.16 25.80 -14.06
CA LEU A 6 22.82 25.37 -12.69
C LEU A 6 21.34 24.98 -12.58
N VAL A 7 20.44 25.78 -13.16
CA VAL A 7 19.00 25.46 -13.19
C VAL A 7 18.76 24.14 -13.92
N TRP A 8 19.41 23.93 -15.07
CA TRP A 8 19.27 22.68 -15.84
C TRP A 8 19.76 21.45 -15.05
N PHE A 9 20.86 21.57 -14.31
CA PHE A 9 21.37 20.51 -13.44
C PHE A 9 20.34 20.13 -12.35
N PHE A 10 19.78 21.12 -11.65
CA PHE A 10 18.75 20.86 -10.63
C PHE A 10 17.48 20.28 -11.22
N THR A 11 17.05 20.72 -12.41
CA THR A 11 15.88 20.15 -13.09
C THR A 11 16.09 18.67 -13.43
N ILE A 12 17.25 18.29 -13.97
CA ILE A 12 17.55 16.89 -14.27
C ILE A 12 17.61 16.05 -12.99
N ALA A 13 18.28 16.56 -11.94
CA ALA A 13 18.37 15.86 -10.66
C ALA A 13 16.98 15.64 -10.04
N LEU A 14 16.11 16.64 -10.10
CA LEU A 14 14.74 16.55 -9.61
C LEU A 14 13.92 15.55 -10.40
N ILE A 15 14.02 15.55 -11.74
CA ILE A 15 13.36 14.56 -12.60
C ILE A 15 13.83 13.13 -12.25
N LEU A 16 15.14 12.93 -12.05
CA LEU A 16 15.68 11.62 -11.67
C LEU A 16 15.12 11.13 -10.33
N ILE A 17 15.06 12.01 -9.33
CA ILE A 17 14.49 11.68 -8.01
C ILE A 17 13.00 11.35 -8.15
N SER A 18 12.23 12.15 -8.90
CA SER A 18 10.81 11.88 -9.14
C SER A 18 10.56 10.55 -9.86
N VAL A 19 11.39 10.20 -10.85
CA VAL A 19 11.30 8.91 -11.53
C VAL A 19 11.64 7.77 -10.57
N TRP A 20 12.61 7.97 -9.69
CA TRP A 20 12.98 6.96 -8.69
C TRP A 20 11.86 6.72 -7.68
N GLU A 21 11.24 7.78 -7.13
CA GLU A 21 10.06 7.64 -6.25
C GLU A 21 8.90 6.95 -6.96
N LEU A 22 8.59 7.35 -8.20
CA LEU A 22 7.50 6.74 -8.98
C LEU A 22 7.76 5.28 -9.33
N SER A 23 9.03 4.88 -9.46
CA SER A 23 9.40 3.49 -9.75
C SER A 23 9.00 2.53 -8.63
N TYR A 24 9.07 2.96 -7.37
CA TYR A 24 8.65 2.15 -6.22
C TYR A 24 7.13 1.92 -6.24
N THR A 25 6.35 2.99 -6.44
CA THR A 25 4.89 2.91 -6.60
C THR A 25 4.50 1.93 -7.71
N TRP A 26 5.21 1.95 -8.84
CA TRP A 26 4.92 1.04 -9.95
C TRP A 26 5.18 -0.43 -9.59
N VAL A 27 6.30 -0.72 -8.92
CA VAL A 27 6.64 -2.09 -8.49
C VAL A 27 5.66 -2.61 -7.44
N VAL A 28 5.30 -1.80 -6.45
CA VAL A 28 4.32 -2.17 -5.41
C VAL A 28 2.96 -2.44 -6.04
N ARG A 29 2.46 -1.53 -6.88
CA ARG A 29 1.16 -1.69 -7.54
C ARG A 29 1.11 -2.91 -8.46
N ASN A 30 2.20 -3.21 -9.17
CA ASN A 30 2.28 -4.40 -10.01
C ASN A 30 2.22 -5.69 -9.18
N TYR A 31 2.89 -5.71 -8.03
CA TYR A 31 2.84 -6.84 -7.11
C TYR A 31 1.44 -7.02 -6.48
N GLU A 32 0.83 -5.95 -5.99
CA GLU A 32 -0.52 -5.98 -5.41
C GLU A 32 -1.56 -6.43 -6.44
N SER A 33 -1.45 -5.99 -7.70
CA SER A 33 -2.30 -6.47 -8.80
C SER A 33 -2.18 -7.98 -8.98
N GLY A 34 -0.97 -8.53 -8.97
CA GLY A 34 -0.73 -9.98 -9.06
C GLY A 34 -1.29 -10.76 -7.87
N VAL A 35 -1.29 -10.16 -6.67
CA VAL A 35 -1.92 -10.77 -5.49
C VAL A 35 -3.45 -10.73 -5.58
N ARG A 36 -4.03 -9.60 -6.03
CA ARG A 36 -5.48 -9.45 -6.24
C ARG A 36 -6.00 -10.44 -7.28
N GLU A 37 -5.25 -10.68 -8.36
CA GLU A 37 -5.60 -11.71 -9.35
C GLU A 37 -5.58 -13.13 -8.76
N GLN A 38 -4.57 -13.45 -7.95
CA GLN A 38 -4.52 -14.74 -7.26
C GLN A 38 -5.70 -14.90 -6.29
N ALA A 39 -6.02 -13.87 -5.50
CA ALA A 39 -7.17 -13.87 -4.60
C ALA A 39 -8.49 -14.03 -5.37
N THR A 40 -8.64 -13.33 -6.50
CA THR A 40 -9.82 -13.43 -7.38
C THR A 40 -9.98 -14.83 -7.97
N ARG A 41 -8.88 -15.47 -8.39
CA ARG A 41 -8.89 -16.86 -8.88
C ARG A 41 -9.26 -17.86 -7.78
N LEU A 42 -8.85 -17.62 -6.54
CA LEU A 42 -9.19 -18.48 -5.40
C LEU A 42 -10.66 -18.33 -5.01
N VAL A 43 -11.16 -17.10 -4.89
CA VAL A 43 -12.55 -16.83 -4.54
C VAL A 43 -13.50 -17.28 -5.65
N SER A 44 -13.17 -17.04 -6.92
CA SER A 44 -14.01 -17.51 -8.05
C SER A 44 -14.10 -19.04 -8.15
N LYS A 45 -13.07 -19.78 -7.72
CA LYS A 45 -13.13 -21.25 -7.61
C LYS A 45 -13.91 -21.74 -6.39
N GLN A 46 -13.99 -20.93 -5.34
CA GLN A 46 -14.52 -21.31 -4.03
C GLN A 46 -15.96 -20.83 -3.80
N SER A 47 -16.41 -19.77 -4.48
CA SER A 47 -17.76 -19.21 -4.38
C SER A 47 -18.58 -19.40 -5.66
N ASN A 48 -19.16 -20.58 -5.84
CA ASN A 48 -20.30 -20.73 -6.75
C ASN A 48 -21.57 -20.26 -6.00
N GLY A 49 -22.03 -19.02 -6.25
CA GLY A 49 -23.38 -18.58 -5.85
C GLY A 49 -23.53 -17.32 -4.97
N LEU A 50 -22.45 -16.61 -4.62
CA LEU A 50 -22.55 -15.35 -3.84
C LEU A 50 -22.89 -14.12 -4.70
N SER A 51 -23.52 -13.10 -4.08
CA SER A 51 -23.80 -11.79 -4.68
C SER A 51 -22.48 -11.12 -5.13
N PRO A 52 -22.46 -10.36 -6.24
CA PRO A 52 -21.24 -9.67 -6.70
C PRO A 52 -20.55 -8.81 -5.62
N GLU A 53 -21.33 -8.17 -4.74
CA GLU A 53 -20.82 -7.34 -3.65
C GLU A 53 -20.11 -8.13 -2.53
N ASP A 54 -20.67 -9.29 -2.12
CA ASP A 54 -20.02 -10.16 -1.13
C ASP A 54 -18.74 -10.81 -1.68
N LYS A 55 -18.70 -11.07 -2.99
CA LYS A 55 -17.50 -11.60 -3.64
C LYS A 55 -16.37 -10.58 -3.63
N GLU A 56 -16.67 -9.31 -3.87
CA GLU A 56 -15.67 -8.24 -3.86
C GLU A 56 -15.08 -8.05 -2.46
N ALA A 57 -15.93 -8.01 -1.43
CA ALA A 57 -15.47 -7.94 -0.03
C ALA A 57 -14.59 -9.14 0.37
N LEU A 58 -14.94 -10.35 -0.08
CA LEU A 58 -14.14 -11.56 0.16
C LEU A 58 -12.79 -11.54 -0.59
N ILE A 59 -12.77 -11.03 -1.82
CA ILE A 59 -11.54 -10.86 -2.60
C ILE A 59 -10.63 -9.86 -1.90
N GLU A 60 -11.14 -8.74 -1.43
CA GLU A 60 -10.36 -7.74 -0.71
C GLU A 60 -9.82 -8.29 0.61
N ALA A 61 -10.65 -8.95 1.41
CA ALA A 61 -10.21 -9.58 2.67
C ALA A 61 -9.12 -10.64 2.44
N LYS A 62 -9.25 -11.46 1.38
CA LYS A 62 -8.22 -12.43 1.00
C LYS A 62 -6.95 -11.76 0.48
N THR A 63 -7.09 -10.71 -0.30
CA THR A 63 -5.96 -9.92 -0.82
C THR A 63 -5.17 -9.32 0.34
N GLN A 64 -5.84 -8.65 1.28
CA GLN A 64 -5.26 -8.10 2.51
C GLN A 64 -4.51 -9.18 3.29
N ARG A 65 -5.13 -10.35 3.50
CA ARG A 65 -4.50 -11.47 4.21
C ARG A 65 -3.25 -12.00 3.51
N ILE A 66 -3.27 -12.11 2.18
CA ILE A 66 -2.11 -12.56 1.40
C ILE A 66 -1.00 -11.51 1.47
N LEU A 67 -1.33 -10.23 1.29
CA LEU A 67 -0.38 -9.13 1.43
C LEU A 67 0.24 -9.10 2.83
N ASP A 68 -0.56 -9.33 3.86
CA ASP A 68 -0.09 -9.41 5.23
C ASP A 68 0.90 -10.55 5.45
N SER A 69 0.63 -11.72 4.85
CA SER A 69 1.53 -12.87 4.92
C SER A 69 2.78 -12.75 4.06
N THR A 70 2.80 -11.82 3.09
CA THR A 70 3.89 -11.70 2.11
C THR A 70 4.74 -10.44 2.32
N LYS A 71 4.64 -9.81 3.50
CA LYS A 71 5.39 -8.61 3.89
C LYS A 71 6.90 -8.72 3.76
N GLU A 72 7.44 -9.89 4.04
CA GLU A 72 8.88 -10.15 4.01
C GLU A 72 9.39 -10.55 2.62
N LYS A 73 8.50 -10.70 1.62
CA LYS A 73 8.93 -11.10 0.29
C LYS A 73 9.68 -9.96 -0.38
N VAL A 74 10.83 -10.29 -0.96
CA VAL A 74 11.61 -9.37 -1.78
C VAL A 74 10.90 -9.20 -3.11
N ILE A 75 10.52 -7.96 -3.43
CA ILE A 75 9.77 -7.65 -4.66
C ILE A 75 10.60 -6.76 -5.59
N TYR A 76 11.54 -5.99 -5.05
CA TYR A 76 12.31 -5.07 -5.86
C TYR A 76 13.50 -5.78 -6.55
N PRO A 77 13.53 -5.84 -7.89
CA PRO A 77 14.54 -6.61 -8.64
C PRO A 77 15.96 -6.01 -8.57
N LEU A 78 16.11 -4.72 -8.22
CA LEU A 78 17.41 -4.03 -8.23
C LEU A 78 18.13 -3.95 -6.87
N LEU A 79 17.39 -3.96 -5.75
CA LEU A 79 17.91 -3.62 -4.42
C LEU A 79 17.53 -4.62 -3.34
N GLY A 80 16.79 -5.69 -3.69
CA GLY A 80 16.40 -6.70 -2.72
C GLY A 80 15.48 -6.19 -1.61
N THR A 81 14.81 -5.05 -1.79
CA THR A 81 13.88 -4.51 -0.80
C THR A 81 12.63 -5.37 -0.68
N THR A 82 12.28 -5.67 0.57
CA THR A 82 11.04 -6.37 0.97
C THR A 82 9.82 -5.54 0.64
N TYR A 83 8.67 -6.19 0.42
CA TYR A 83 7.37 -5.53 0.20
C TYR A 83 7.10 -4.41 1.19
N GLN A 84 7.32 -4.69 2.48
CA GLN A 84 7.06 -3.72 3.53
C GLN A 84 7.89 -2.44 3.36
N LYS A 85 9.20 -2.58 3.12
CA LYS A 85 10.09 -1.45 2.83
C LYS A 85 9.75 -0.71 1.53
N ALA A 86 9.31 -1.44 0.50
CA ALA A 86 8.90 -0.83 -0.77
C ALA A 86 7.59 -0.04 -0.61
N LYS A 87 6.68 -0.50 0.27
CA LYS A 87 5.43 0.17 0.60
C LYS A 87 5.61 1.36 1.53
N GLU A 88 6.56 1.30 2.45
CA GLU A 88 6.96 2.47 3.27
C GLU A 88 7.69 3.54 2.44
N ALA A 89 8.46 3.13 1.43
CA ALA A 89 9.11 4.02 0.48
C ALA A 89 8.17 4.47 -0.66
N GLU A 90 6.95 3.92 -0.73
CA GLU A 90 5.94 4.40 -1.65
C GLU A 90 5.58 5.83 -1.25
N LEU A 91 5.18 6.62 -2.26
CA LEU A 91 4.71 7.97 -2.05
C LEU A 91 3.63 7.96 -0.95
N ASN A 92 3.81 8.76 0.10
CA ASN A 92 2.86 8.89 1.20
C ASN A 92 1.55 9.50 0.67
N LEU A 93 0.68 8.66 0.14
CA LEU A 93 -0.66 9.00 -0.27
C LEU A 93 -1.42 9.29 1.02
N GLY A 94 -1.91 10.52 1.18
CA GLY A 94 -2.72 10.89 2.34
C GLY A 94 -3.95 9.99 2.48
N LEU A 95 -4.62 10.06 3.63
CA LEU A 95 -5.78 9.21 3.96
C LEU A 95 -6.87 9.20 2.88
N ASP A 96 -7.03 10.32 2.18
CA ASP A 96 -7.98 10.49 1.06
C ASP A 96 -7.64 9.61 -0.15
N LEU A 97 -6.35 9.40 -0.44
CA LEU A 97 -5.88 8.65 -1.60
C LEU A 97 -5.53 7.19 -1.28
N GLN A 98 -5.10 6.90 -0.05
CA GLN A 98 -4.79 5.54 0.40
C GLN A 98 -6.01 4.80 0.94
N GLY A 99 -7.03 5.54 1.38
CA GLY A 99 -8.22 4.98 2.01
C GLY A 99 -7.91 4.46 3.42
N GLY A 100 -8.49 5.08 4.43
CA GLY A 100 -8.37 4.62 5.80
C GLY A 100 -9.24 5.44 6.75
N ILE A 101 -9.28 5.02 8.02
CA ILE A 101 -10.00 5.73 9.07
C ILE A 101 -8.97 6.13 10.14
N SER A 102 -8.77 7.43 10.31
CA SER A 102 -8.01 7.95 11.45
C SER A 102 -8.91 7.89 12.69
N VAL A 103 -8.71 6.89 13.54
CA VAL A 103 -9.42 6.77 14.83
C VAL A 103 -8.50 7.27 15.93
N THR A 104 -8.89 8.37 16.57
CA THR A 104 -8.31 8.79 17.85
C THR A 104 -9.26 8.35 18.95
N MET A 105 -8.82 7.46 19.83
CA MET A 105 -9.64 7.00 20.96
C MET A 105 -9.32 7.86 22.16
N ASP A 106 -10.30 8.68 22.57
CA ASP A 106 -10.22 9.38 23.85
C ASP A 106 -10.69 8.42 24.95
N VAL A 107 -9.86 8.23 25.97
CA VAL A 107 -10.14 7.26 27.04
C VAL A 107 -10.65 8.02 28.26
N ALA A 108 -11.96 7.95 28.49
CA ALA A 108 -12.56 8.53 29.67
C ALA A 108 -12.16 7.71 30.91
N LEU A 109 -11.31 8.30 31.76
CA LEU A 109 -10.77 7.66 32.98
C LEU A 109 -11.87 7.25 33.98
N ASP A 110 -13.02 7.92 33.97
CA ASP A 110 -14.16 7.58 34.83
C ASP A 110 -14.77 6.23 34.46
N GLY A 111 -14.87 5.92 33.16
CA GLY A 111 -15.36 4.64 32.65
C GLY A 111 -14.41 3.48 32.98
N LEU A 112 -13.09 3.73 32.96
CA LEU A 112 -12.08 2.75 33.37
C LEU A 112 -12.20 2.40 34.86
N LEU A 113 -12.29 3.41 35.72
CA LEU A 113 -12.43 3.22 37.17
C LEU A 113 -13.72 2.47 37.53
N LYS A 114 -14.81 2.72 36.79
CA LYS A 114 -16.09 2.06 37.00
C LYS A 114 -16.15 0.62 36.46
N SER A 115 -15.30 0.29 35.49
CA SER A 115 -15.16 -1.08 34.95
C SER A 115 -14.28 -2.00 35.81
N LEU A 116 -13.48 -1.40 36.71
CA LEU A 116 -12.56 -2.09 37.62
C LEU A 116 -13.15 -2.32 39.02
N SER A 117 -14.32 -1.74 39.32
CA SER A 117 -15.05 -1.95 40.58
C SER A 117 -16.19 -2.95 40.40
#